data_AF-A0A7Y4VRG5-F1
#
_entry.id   AF-A0A7Y4VRG5-F1
#
_cell.length_a   1.000
_cell.length_b   1.000
_cell.length_c   1.000
_cell.angle_alpha   90.00
_cell.angle_beta   90.00
_cell.angle_gamma   90.00
#
_symmetry.space_group_name_H-M   'P 1'
#
loop_
_entity.id
_entity.type
_entity.pdbx_description
1 polymer ?
#
loop_
_entity_poly.entity_id
_entity_poly.type
_entity_poly.pdbx_seq_one_letter_code
_entity_poly.pdbx_strand_id
1 'polypeptide(L)'
;MANRTGTYVAFDGLGQTDPTKSDFRYYSTIQAWDANNKIDFSFVNSHEKTDAVRDTSKMVTLKGRIQERLRASKNVIVLLRAYPKNGSRADIQFRA
;
A
#
# COMPACT_ATOMS: atom_id res chain seq x y z
N MET A 1 14.20 -19.49 5.90
CA MET A 1 13.44 -18.53 6.75
C MET A 1 13.19 -17.29 5.91
N ALA A 2 11.93 -16.90 5.67
CA ALA A 2 11.65 -15.66 4.94
C ALA A 2 11.93 -14.47 5.86
N ASN A 3 12.88 -13.62 5.51
CA ASN A 3 13.24 -12.45 6.31
C ASN A 3 12.08 -11.44 6.27
N ARG A 4 11.32 -11.39 7.37
CA ARG A 4 10.19 -10.45 7.56
C ARG A 4 10.72 -9.09 7.93
N THR A 5 11.23 -8.36 6.95
CA THR A 5 11.82 -7.03 7.14
C THR A 5 10.95 -5.91 6.57
N GLY A 6 9.95 -6.24 5.74
CA GLY A 6 9.16 -5.26 5.03
C GLY A 6 8.07 -4.58 5.87
N THR A 7 7.64 -3.42 5.41
CA THR A 7 6.45 -2.70 5.88
C THR A 7 5.45 -2.64 4.74
N TYR A 8 4.26 -3.21 4.97
CA TYR A 8 3.16 -3.15 4.01
C TYR A 8 2.28 -1.93 4.30
N VAL A 9 2.06 -1.07 3.30
CA VAL A 9 1.20 0.11 3.43
C VAL A 9 -0.08 -0.11 2.63
N ALA A 10 -1.22 -0.23 3.29
CA ALA A 10 -2.53 -0.29 2.66
C ALA A 10 -3.15 1.11 2.60
N PHE A 11 -3.69 1.49 1.45
CA PHE A 11 -4.35 2.79 1.22
C PHE A 11 -5.53 2.62 0.27
N ASP A 12 -6.41 3.61 0.22
CA ASP A 12 -7.56 3.62 -0.67
C ASP A 12 -7.27 4.41 -1.96
N GLY A 13 -7.47 3.75 -3.10
CA GLY A 13 -7.31 4.35 -4.43
C GLY A 13 -8.47 5.24 -4.86
N LEU A 14 -9.62 5.19 -4.15
CA LEU A 14 -10.84 5.96 -4.41
C LEU A 14 -11.39 5.83 -5.84
N GLY A 15 -11.04 4.76 -6.56
CA GLY A 15 -11.34 4.62 -7.98
C GLY A 15 -10.74 5.72 -8.86
N GLN A 16 -9.78 6.48 -8.35
CA GLN A 16 -9.23 7.65 -9.01
C GLN A 16 -7.95 7.29 -9.77
N THR A 17 -7.84 7.75 -11.01
CA THR A 17 -6.64 7.57 -11.84
C THR A 17 -5.54 8.56 -11.47
N ASP A 18 -5.93 9.73 -10.96
CA ASP A 18 -5.05 10.77 -10.45
C ASP A 18 -4.51 10.41 -9.04
N PRO A 19 -3.20 10.13 -8.89
CA PRO A 19 -2.60 9.72 -7.61
C PRO A 19 -2.66 10.82 -6.53
N THR A 20 -2.84 12.09 -6.91
CA THR A 20 -2.90 13.22 -5.95
C THR A 20 -4.25 13.32 -5.24
N LYS A 21 -5.29 12.75 -5.86
CA LYS A 21 -6.68 12.76 -5.38
C LYS A 21 -7.04 11.50 -4.60
N SER A 22 -6.20 10.47 -4.61
CA SER A 22 -6.33 9.25 -3.80
C SER A 22 -5.49 9.31 -2.52
N ASP A 23 -5.65 8.33 -1.64
CA ASP A 23 -4.80 8.22 -0.44
C ASP A 23 -3.36 7.78 -0.76
N PHE A 24 -3.05 7.48 -2.04
CA PHE A 24 -1.70 7.25 -2.54
C PHE A 24 -0.74 8.40 -2.21
N ARG A 25 -1.23 9.64 -2.15
CA ARG A 25 -0.42 10.80 -1.75
C ARG A 25 0.30 10.61 -0.41
N TYR A 26 -0.36 9.97 0.57
CA TYR A 26 0.23 9.73 1.88
C TYR A 26 1.31 8.65 1.82
N TYR A 27 1.10 7.63 0.98
CA TYR A 27 2.12 6.63 0.70
C TYR A 27 3.35 7.25 0.02
N SER A 28 3.15 8.14 -0.95
CA SER A 28 4.22 8.88 -1.60
C SER A 28 4.99 9.79 -0.62
N THR A 29 4.31 10.41 0.35
CA THR A 29 4.98 11.18 1.41
C THR A 29 5.89 10.30 2.27
N ILE A 30 5.46 9.08 2.62
CA ILE A 30 6.29 8.13 3.38
C ILE A 30 7.55 7.76 2.58
N GLN A 31 7.43 7.55 1.27
CA GLN A 31 8.58 7.34 0.39
C GLN A 31 9.52 8.55 0.36
N ALA A 32 8.97 9.77 0.32
CA ALA A 32 9.77 10.99 0.31
C ALA A 32 10.51 11.21 1.64
N TRP A 33 9.95 10.81 2.78
CA TRP A 33 10.62 10.87 4.07
C TRP A 33 11.81 9.92 4.15
N ASP A 34 11.66 8.71 3.62
CA ASP A 34 12.73 7.70 3.56
C ASP A 34 13.88 8.11 2.64
N ALA A 35 13.56 8.70 1.49
CA ALA A 35 14.56 9.22 0.56
C ALA A 35 15.27 10.48 1.07
N ASN A 36 14.74 11.13 2.12
CA ASN A 36 15.30 12.35 2.65
C ASN A 36 16.29 12.06 3.78
N ASN A 37 17.58 12.12 3.46
CA ASN A 37 18.69 11.93 4.40
C ASN A 37 18.73 12.88 5.60
N LYS A 38 17.86 13.92 5.63
CA LYS A 38 17.73 14.85 6.78
C LYS A 38 16.67 14.42 7.79
N ILE A 39 15.90 13.37 7.49
CA ILE A 39 14.88 12.82 8.38
C ILE A 39 15.39 11.44 8.80
N ASP A 40 15.49 11.18 10.11
CA ASP A 40 15.82 9.86 10.63
C ASP A 40 14.58 8.95 10.54
N PHE A 41 14.26 8.56 9.31
CA PHE A 41 13.15 7.68 8.97
C PHE A 41 13.62 6.69 7.92
N SER A 42 13.58 5.40 8.26
CA SER A 42 13.87 4.32 7.33
C SER A 42 12.68 3.37 7.24
N PHE A 43 12.19 3.04 6.04
CA PHE A 43 11.20 1.99 5.84
C PHE A 43 11.59 1.04 4.70
N VAL A 44 11.33 -0.25 4.89
CA VAL A 44 11.54 -1.26 3.86
C VAL A 44 10.23 -1.45 3.10
N ASN A 45 10.15 -0.91 1.88
CA ASN A 45 8.94 -0.95 1.08
C ASN A 45 8.57 -2.38 0.63
N SER A 46 7.50 -2.96 1.19
CA SER A 46 7.02 -4.29 0.76
C SER A 46 6.33 -4.29 -0.59
N HIS A 47 5.97 -3.13 -1.15
CA HIS A 47 5.35 -3.06 -2.47
C HIS A 47 6.34 -3.33 -3.60
N GLU A 48 7.60 -2.93 -3.43
CA GLU A 48 8.67 -3.20 -4.41
C GLU A 48 9.14 -4.67 -4.43
N LYS A 49 8.76 -5.46 -3.41
CA LYS A 49 9.19 -6.86 -3.29
C LYS A 49 8.44 -7.82 -4.22
N THR A 50 7.41 -7.36 -4.93
CA THR A 50 6.63 -8.20 -5.85
C THR A 50 6.11 -7.37 -7.01
N ASP A 51 5.97 -7.96 -8.20
CA ASP A 51 5.45 -7.28 -9.40
C ASP A 51 4.08 -6.63 -9.21
N ALA A 52 3.86 -5.53 -9.95
CA ALA A 52 2.58 -4.83 -10.00
C ALA A 52 1.47 -5.74 -10.55
N VAL A 53 0.39 -5.90 -9.79
CA VAL A 53 -0.82 -6.64 -10.20
C VAL A 53 -1.69 -5.69 -10.99
N ARG A 54 -1.78 -5.93 -12.29
CA ARG A 54 -2.65 -5.19 -13.21
C ARG A 54 -4.12 -5.47 -12.92
N ASP A 55 -5.00 -4.52 -13.20
CA ASP A 55 -6.46 -4.66 -13.03
C ASP A 55 -7.07 -5.86 -13.77
N THR A 56 -6.40 -6.40 -14.79
CA THR A 56 -6.82 -7.61 -15.53
C THR A 56 -6.47 -8.92 -14.83
N SER A 57 -5.87 -8.87 -13.64
CA SER A 57 -5.37 -10.05 -12.95
C SER A 57 -6.49 -10.86 -12.31
N LYS A 58 -6.40 -12.19 -12.41
CA LYS A 58 -7.36 -13.09 -11.76
C LYS A 58 -7.34 -12.86 -10.24
N MET A 59 -8.50 -12.92 -9.59
CA MET A 59 -8.62 -12.72 -8.13
C MET A 59 -7.69 -13.64 -7.31
N VAL A 60 -7.44 -14.86 -7.80
CA VAL A 60 -6.51 -15.82 -7.17
C VAL A 60 -5.08 -15.27 -7.17
N THR A 61 -4.64 -14.65 -8.25
CA THR A 61 -3.33 -14.02 -8.38
C THR A 61 -3.22 -12.82 -7.45
N LEU A 62 -4.24 -11.95 -7.42
CA LEU A 62 -4.29 -10.79 -6.54
C LEU A 62 -4.16 -11.20 -5.06
N LYS A 63 -4.97 -12.18 -4.63
CA LYS A 63 -4.93 -12.70 -3.26
C LYS A 63 -3.59 -13.34 -2.92
N GLY A 64 -3.01 -14.11 -3.84
CA GLY A 64 -1.70 -14.73 -3.66
C GLY A 64 -0.59 -13.70 -3.44
N ARG A 65 -0.59 -12.61 -4.22
CA ARG A 65 0.39 -11.52 -4.09
C ARG A 65 0.24 -10.73 -2.80
N ILE A 66 -1.00 -10.43 -2.39
CA ILE A 66 -1.24 -9.77 -1.09
C ILE A 66 -0.73 -10.65 0.05
N GLN A 67 -1.00 -11.96 0.01
CA GLN A 67 -0.49 -12.89 1.03
C GLN A 67 1.05 -12.96 1.04
N GLU A 68 1.69 -12.92 -0.12
CA GLU A 68 3.15 -12.88 -0.25
C GLU A 68 3.74 -11.61 0.39
N ARG A 69 3.18 -10.43 0.07
CA ARG A 69 3.59 -9.14 0.66
C ARG A 69 3.41 -9.12 2.18
N LEU A 70 2.28 -9.63 2.68
CA LEU A 70 2.01 -9.71 4.12
C LEU A 70 2.95 -10.69 4.83
N ARG A 71 3.28 -11.83 4.22
CA ARG A 71 4.25 -12.78 4.77
C ARG A 71 5.66 -12.18 4.84
N ALA A 72 6.05 -11.39 3.84
CA ALA A 72 7.35 -10.69 3.80
C ALA A 72 7.42 -9.46 4.73
N SER A 73 6.29 -9.04 5.31
CA SER A 73 6.21 -7.86 6.16
C SER A 73 6.24 -8.19 7.65
N LYS A 74 6.95 -7.36 8.41
CA LYS A 74 6.94 -7.35 9.88
C LYS A 74 5.75 -6.56 10.42
N ASN A 75 5.47 -5.42 9.77
CA ASN A 75 4.45 -4.47 10.19
C ASN A 75 3.51 -4.13 9.02
N VAL A 76 2.28 -3.73 9.35
CA VAL A 76 1.28 -3.24 8.40
C VAL A 76 0.82 -1.85 8.83
N ILE A 77 0.85 -0.90 7.91
CA ILE A 77 0.33 0.45 8.07
C ILE A 77 -0.93 0.55 7.24
N VAL A 78 -2.05 0.94 7.86
CA VAL A 78 -3.32 1.13 7.16
C VAL A 78 -3.68 2.60 7.22
N LEU A 79 -3.73 3.23 6.04
CA LEU A 79 -4.15 4.62 5.89
C LEU A 79 -5.67 4.65 5.79
N LEU A 80 -6.32 5.20 6.80
CA LEU A 80 -7.77 5.29 6.89
C LEU A 80 -8.20 6.75 6.74
N ARG A 81 -9.15 6.97 5.83
CA ARG A 81 -9.86 8.23 5.66
C ARG A 81 -11.21 8.15 6.37
N ALA A 82 -11.62 9.25 7.00
CA ALA A 82 -12.99 9.36 7.51
C ALA A 82 -13.98 9.49 6.35
N TYR A 83 -14.89 8.53 6.24
CA TYR A 83 -16.00 8.58 5.28
C TYR A 83 -17.23 9.22 5.95
N PRO A 84 -17.96 10.12 5.26
CA PRO A 84 -19.23 10.62 5.78
C PRO A 84 -20.21 9.45 5.96
N LYS A 85 -20.98 9.48 7.06
CA LYS A 85 -21.87 8.39 7.52
C LYS A 85 -22.85 7.83 6.47
N ASN A 86 -23.08 8.53 5.36
CA ASN A 86 -24.19 8.24 4.44
C ASN A 86 -23.82 7.72 3.05
N GLY A 87 -22.55 7.40 2.76
CA GLY A 87 -22.27 6.81 1.45
C GLY A 87 -20.81 6.82 1.10
N SER A 88 -20.20 5.65 1.28
CA SER A 88 -19.21 5.01 0.42
C SER A 88 -18.43 4.05 1.32
N ARG A 89 -18.50 2.76 1.00
CA ARG A 89 -17.64 1.76 1.65
C ARG A 89 -16.18 2.13 1.31
N ALA A 90 -15.31 2.07 2.30
CA ALA A 90 -13.87 2.17 2.06
C ALA A 90 -13.45 0.94 1.23
N ASP A 91 -13.28 1.13 -0.07
CA ASP A 91 -12.71 0.10 -0.93
C ASP A 91 -11.20 0.21 -0.82
N ILE A 92 -10.63 -0.38 0.23
CA ILE A 92 -9.17 -0.46 0.40
C ILE A 92 -8.62 -1.16 -0.83
N GLN A 93 -8.11 -0.35 -1.75
CA GLN A 93 -7.49 -0.85 -2.96
C GLN A 93 -6.09 -1.30 -2.58
N PHE A 94 -5.94 -2.60 -2.46
CA PHE A 94 -4.63 -3.24 -2.49
C PHE A 94 -4.10 -3.15 -3.93
N ARG A 95 -3.76 -1.93 -4.36
CA ARG A 95 -3.03 -1.71 -5.60
C ARG A 95 -1.68 -2.38 -5.45
N ALA A 96 -1.31 -3.06 -6.50
CA ALA A 96 -0.12 -3.84 -6.52
C ALA A 96 0.98 -3.20 -7.34
#